data_AF-A0A961AQB6-F1
#
_entry.id   AF-A0A961AQB6-F1
#
_cell.length_a   1.000
_cell.length_b   1.000
_cell.length_c   1.000
_cell.angle_alpha   90.00
_cell.angle_beta   90.00
_cell.angle_gamma   90.00
#
_symmetry.space_group_name_H-M   'P 1'
#
loop_
_entity.id
_entity.type
_entity.pdbx_description
1 polymer ?
#
loop_
_entity_poly.entity_id
_entity_poly.type
_entity_poly.pdbx_seq_one_letter_code
_entity_poly.pdbx_strand_id
1 'polypeptide(L)'
;MSWLPIAIRWLLGIGLLGMGISYLAGELNSVIGLDVNEGLPPSSPESIPVHNDIAIGNLFLGFGFIIAGAIVIAPDIVRLAASPLLALIDSIFLPGQRGGKPDLNLKLPQFYREQCRYDDAMAEYRKIIRYYPEQVEGWIGAMELLVKIFDEPEAARKLYEKGRRKLRHRPEAIEELAAAWENLVHHTGS
;
A
#
# COMPACT_ATOMS: atom_id res chain seq x y z
N MET A 1 -5.29 17.40 -14.83
CA MET A 1 -5.35 17.11 -13.38
C MET A 1 -5.72 18.40 -12.68
N SER A 2 -6.98 18.55 -12.27
CA SER A 2 -7.42 19.70 -11.50
C SER A 2 -6.85 19.57 -10.08
N TRP A 3 -5.98 20.49 -9.70
CA TRP A 3 -5.40 20.59 -8.34
C TRP A 3 -6.39 21.15 -7.30
N LEU A 4 -7.53 21.65 -7.79
CA LEU A 4 -8.60 22.26 -7.00
C LEU A 4 -9.12 21.40 -5.82
N PRO A 5 -9.44 20.11 -5.98
CA PRO A 5 -10.01 19.31 -4.88
C PRO A 5 -8.98 19.00 -3.79
N ILE A 6 -7.69 18.98 -4.13
CA ILE A 6 -6.61 18.73 -3.18
C ILE A 6 -6.41 19.98 -2.32
N ALA A 7 -6.26 21.15 -2.94
CA ALA A 7 -6.07 22.42 -2.22
C ALA A 7 -7.21 22.73 -1.24
N ILE A 8 -8.47 22.48 -1.63
CA ILE A 8 -9.64 22.67 -0.76
C ILE A 8 -9.58 21.73 0.46
N ARG A 9 -9.17 20.46 0.26
CA ARG A 9 -9.02 19.49 1.37
C ARG A 9 -7.94 19.92 2.36
N TRP A 10 -6.83 20.46 1.87
CA TRP A 10 -5.75 20.98 2.70
C TRP A 10 -6.17 22.21 3.51
N LEU A 11 -6.89 23.15 2.89
CA LEU A 11 -7.39 24.34 3.59
C LEU A 11 -8.40 23.97 4.69
N LEU A 12 -9.27 22.99 4.43
CA LEU A 12 -10.21 22.48 5.44
C LEU A 12 -9.49 21.76 6.59
N GLY A 13 -8.49 20.93 6.29
CA GLY A 13 -7.71 20.21 7.32
C GLY A 13 -6.91 21.15 8.23
N ILE A 14 -6.26 22.17 7.66
CA ILE A 14 -5.49 23.16 8.42
C ILE A 14 -6.43 24.03 9.28
N GLY A 15 -7.58 24.42 8.74
CA GLY A 15 -8.58 25.20 9.47
C GLY A 15 -9.11 24.47 10.71
N LEU A 16 -9.43 23.17 10.58
CA LEU A 16 -9.93 22.36 11.70
C LEU A 16 -8.86 22.13 12.78
N LEU A 17 -7.59 21.92 12.39
CA LEU A 17 -6.47 21.82 13.33
C LEU A 17 -6.24 23.14 14.09
N GLY A 18 -6.26 24.28 13.40
CA GLY A 18 -6.08 25.59 14.02
C GLY A 18 -7.21 25.93 14.99
N MET A 19 -8.45 25.55 14.67
CA MET A 19 -9.61 25.75 15.54
C MET A 19 -9.52 24.90 16.81
N GLY A 20 -9.10 23.64 16.70
CA GLY A 20 -8.85 22.76 17.85
C GLY A 20 -7.74 23.26 18.78
N ILE A 21 -6.63 23.77 18.22
CA ILE A 21 -5.52 24.34 19.00
C ILE A 21 -5.95 25.62 19.73
N SER A 22 -6.70 26.50 19.05
CA SER A 22 -7.19 27.75 19.66
C SER A 22 -8.17 27.49 20.81
N TYR A 23 -8.99 26.45 20.66
CA TYR A 23 -9.95 26.03 21.68
C TYR A 23 -9.26 25.43 22.91
N LEU A 24 -8.26 24.56 22.72
CA LEU A 24 -7.42 24.03 23.80
C LEU A 24 -6.64 25.13 24.53
N ALA A 25 -6.14 26.14 23.81
CA ALA A 25 -5.42 27.26 24.41
C ALA A 25 -6.33 28.16 25.27
N GLY A 26 -7.59 28.38 24.85
CA GLY A 26 -8.58 29.11 25.64
C GLY A 26 -8.94 28.41 26.96
N GLU A 27 -9.10 27.09 26.91
CA GLU A 27 -9.44 26.27 28.09
C GLU A 27 -8.24 26.09 29.05
N LEU A 28 -7.02 25.98 28.52
CA LEU A 28 -5.82 25.97 29.38
C LEU A 28 -5.65 27.28 30.17
N ASN A 29 -6.05 28.42 29.59
CA ASN A 29 -5.98 29.71 30.26
C ASN A 29 -7.04 29.87 31.37
N SER A 30 -8.22 29.26 31.22
CA SER A 30 -9.26 29.25 32.27
C SER A 30 -8.90 28.29 33.42
N VAL A 31 -8.23 27.18 33.13
CA VAL A 31 -7.83 26.17 34.14
C VAL A 31 -6.59 26.58 34.95
N ILE A 32 -5.62 27.27 34.34
CA ILE A 32 -4.34 27.60 35.00
C ILE A 32 -4.41 28.85 35.88
N GLY A 33 -5.41 29.73 35.70
CA GLY A 33 -5.79 30.77 36.67
C GLY A 33 -4.63 31.33 37.50
N LEU A 34 -3.57 31.84 36.84
CA LEU A 34 -2.51 32.58 37.52
C LEU A 34 -3.06 33.95 37.88
N ASP A 35 -3.94 33.97 38.87
CA ASP A 35 -4.47 35.16 39.50
C ASP A 35 -3.35 35.75 40.38
N VAL A 36 -2.46 36.51 39.74
CA VAL A 36 -1.52 37.40 40.43
C VAL A 36 -2.32 38.58 40.96
N ASN A 37 -3.13 38.33 41.98
CA ASN A 37 -3.81 39.37 42.73
C ASN A 37 -3.54 39.13 44.22
N GLU A 38 -2.40 39.65 44.67
CA GLU A 38 -2.05 39.69 46.08
C GLU A 38 -3.02 40.61 46.83
N GLY A 39 -3.75 40.02 47.80
CA GLY A 39 -4.11 40.71 49.02
C GLY A 39 -5.59 40.96 49.26
N LEU A 40 -6.33 39.93 49.71
CA LEU A 40 -7.44 40.07 50.68
C LEU A 40 -7.71 38.73 51.39
N PRO A 41 -7.99 38.74 52.71
CA PRO A 41 -8.18 37.52 53.50
C PRO A 41 -9.56 36.85 53.24
N PRO A 42 -9.66 35.52 53.39
CA PRO A 42 -10.83 34.75 53.00
C PRO A 42 -11.94 34.86 54.05
N SER A 43 -13.14 35.25 53.62
CA SER A 43 -14.37 35.03 54.38
C SER A 43 -15.37 34.25 53.54
N SER A 44 -15.81 33.12 54.09
CA SER A 44 -16.98 32.30 53.74
C SER A 44 -16.65 30.92 53.14
N PRO A 45 -17.15 29.83 53.75
CA PRO A 45 -17.11 28.48 53.20
C PRO A 45 -18.40 28.21 52.44
N GLU A 46 -18.34 28.11 51.11
CA GLU A 46 -19.15 27.23 50.24
C GLU A 46 -19.19 27.77 48.81
N SER A 47 -18.47 27.11 47.91
CA SER A 47 -18.91 26.96 46.53
C SER A 47 -18.42 25.60 46.04
N ILE A 48 -19.33 24.65 45.92
CA ILE A 48 -19.09 23.35 45.29
C ILE A 48 -18.63 23.60 43.85
N PRO A 49 -17.54 22.97 43.36
CA PRO A 49 -17.04 23.21 42.01
C PRO A 49 -17.93 22.50 40.97
N VAL A 50 -18.98 23.17 40.50
CA VAL A 50 -19.94 22.66 39.49
C VAL A 50 -19.50 23.00 38.05
N HIS A 51 -18.29 23.51 37.83
CA HIS A 51 -17.84 23.98 36.50
C HIS A 51 -16.96 23.00 35.69
N ASN A 52 -16.61 21.82 36.25
CA ASN A 52 -15.74 20.86 35.55
C ASN A 52 -16.45 20.01 34.48
N ASP A 53 -17.78 19.83 34.55
CA ASP A 53 -18.48 18.95 33.61
C ASP A 53 -18.55 19.52 32.18
N ILE A 54 -18.58 20.85 32.06
CA ILE A 54 -18.56 21.56 30.77
C ILE A 54 -17.15 21.52 30.17
N ALA A 55 -16.11 21.67 30.99
CA ALA A 55 -14.71 21.60 30.57
C ALA A 55 -14.35 20.22 30.01
N ILE A 56 -14.87 19.14 30.62
CA ILE A 56 -14.64 17.76 30.16
C ILE A 56 -15.29 17.53 28.79
N GLY A 57 -16.54 17.99 28.58
CA GLY A 57 -17.23 17.86 27.29
C GLY A 57 -16.52 18.59 26.15
N ASN A 58 -16.00 19.78 26.46
CA ASN A 58 -15.22 20.61 25.53
C ASN A 58 -13.91 19.94 25.11
N LEU A 59 -13.26 19.23 26.03
CA LEU A 59 -12.02 18.50 25.77
C LEU A 59 -12.24 17.36 24.77
N PHE A 60 -13.33 16.60 24.91
CA PHE A 60 -13.69 15.54 23.95
C PHE A 60 -14.00 16.09 22.57
N LEU A 61 -14.67 17.25 22.49
CA LEU A 61 -14.96 17.91 21.23
C LEU A 61 -13.68 18.35 20.51
N GLY A 62 -12.72 18.93 21.24
CA GLY A 62 -11.41 19.32 20.71
C GLY A 62 -10.62 18.13 20.16
N PHE A 63 -10.57 17.01 20.90
CA PHE A 63 -9.95 15.77 20.42
C PHE A 63 -10.63 15.21 19.17
N GLY A 64 -11.96 15.28 19.08
CA GLY A 64 -12.72 14.88 17.91
C GLY A 64 -12.28 15.60 16.63
N PHE A 65 -12.06 16.92 16.71
CA PHE A 65 -11.58 17.71 15.57
C PHE A 65 -10.14 17.39 15.17
N ILE A 66 -9.26 17.10 16.13
CA ILE A 66 -7.87 16.69 15.86
C ILE A 66 -7.86 15.35 15.11
N ILE A 67 -8.63 14.37 15.59
CA ILE A 67 -8.73 13.04 14.97
C ILE A 67 -9.32 13.16 13.56
N ALA A 68 -10.39 13.93 13.40
CA ALA A 68 -11.01 14.15 12.08
C ALA A 68 -10.05 14.84 11.09
N GLY A 69 -9.32 15.87 11.54
CA GLY A 69 -8.29 16.53 10.74
C GLY A 69 -7.17 15.57 10.34
N ALA A 70 -6.70 14.73 11.27
CA ALA A 70 -5.69 13.72 10.99
C ALA A 70 -6.15 12.70 9.93
N ILE A 71 -7.39 12.23 10.00
CA ILE A 71 -7.95 11.27 9.01
C ILE A 71 -8.01 11.87 7.60
N VAL A 72 -8.35 13.16 7.47
CA VAL A 72 -8.44 13.83 6.17
C VAL A 72 -7.06 14.02 5.53
N ILE A 73 -6.04 14.31 6.33
CA ILE A 73 -4.67 14.59 5.86
C ILE A 73 -3.84 13.30 5.70
N ALA A 74 -4.13 12.26 6.48
CA ALA A 74 -3.40 10.99 6.50
C ALA A 74 -3.15 10.37 5.10
N PRO A 75 -4.14 10.22 4.19
CA PRO A 75 -3.87 9.59 2.90
C PRO A 75 -2.89 10.36 2.01
N ASP A 76 -2.79 11.69 2.17
CA ASP A 76 -1.86 12.51 1.39
C ASP A 76 -0.43 12.44 1.97
N ILE A 77 -0.31 12.43 3.30
CA ILE A 77 0.97 12.18 3.99
C ILE A 77 1.48 10.78 3.69
N VAL A 78 0.61 9.77 3.75
CA VAL A 78 0.98 8.38 3.41
C VAL A 78 1.44 8.29 1.96
N ARG A 79 0.80 8.95 1.00
CA ARG A 79 1.27 8.95 -0.39
C ARG A 79 2.63 9.62 -0.57
N LEU A 80 2.88 10.71 0.13
CA LEU A 80 4.15 11.43 0.08
C LEU A 80 5.28 10.62 0.74
N ALA A 81 5.05 10.12 1.96
CA ALA A 81 6.02 9.40 2.76
C ALA A 81 6.24 7.96 2.30
N ALA A 82 5.20 7.29 1.81
CA ALA A 82 5.31 5.93 1.31
C ALA A 82 5.92 5.88 -0.10
N SER A 83 5.97 6.96 -0.88
CA SER A 83 6.56 6.90 -2.22
C SER A 83 8.05 6.47 -2.26
N PRO A 84 8.99 7.03 -1.46
CA PRO A 84 10.37 6.55 -1.42
C PRO A 84 10.51 5.18 -0.74
N LEU A 85 9.64 4.88 0.23
CA LEU A 85 9.67 3.60 0.94
C LEU A 85 9.12 2.46 0.08
N LEU A 86 8.09 2.70 -0.72
CA LEU A 86 7.58 1.78 -1.73
C LEU A 86 8.62 1.55 -2.83
N ALA A 87 9.33 2.60 -3.26
CA ALA A 87 10.46 2.45 -4.18
C ALA A 87 11.61 1.62 -3.56
N LEU A 88 11.81 1.72 -2.24
CA LEU A 88 12.80 0.93 -1.50
C LEU A 88 12.34 -0.52 -1.30
N ILE A 89 11.04 -0.75 -1.04
CA ILE A 89 10.44 -2.10 -1.01
C ILE A 89 10.52 -2.72 -2.41
N ASP A 90 10.16 -2.00 -3.47
CA ASP A 90 10.34 -2.45 -4.85
C ASP A 90 11.82 -2.70 -5.15
N SER A 91 12.75 -1.92 -4.62
CA SER A 91 14.20 -2.17 -4.75
C SER A 91 14.66 -3.43 -4.01
N ILE A 92 14.03 -3.77 -2.88
CA ILE A 92 14.37 -4.95 -2.06
C ILE A 92 13.70 -6.21 -2.61
N PHE A 93 12.46 -6.12 -3.10
CA PHE A 93 11.67 -7.26 -3.60
C PHE A 93 11.76 -7.47 -5.12
N LEU A 94 12.01 -6.41 -5.88
CA LEU A 94 12.19 -6.41 -7.33
C LEU A 94 13.43 -5.56 -7.67
N PRO A 95 14.64 -5.99 -7.28
CA PRO A 95 15.85 -5.28 -7.67
C PRO A 95 15.86 -5.21 -9.19
N GLY A 96 15.59 -4.02 -9.74
CA GLY A 96 15.90 -3.68 -11.10
C GLY A 96 17.41 -3.75 -11.22
N GLN A 97 17.93 -4.95 -11.46
CA GLN A 97 19.36 -5.18 -11.59
C GLN A 97 19.88 -4.32 -12.74
N ARG A 98 20.64 -3.29 -12.36
CA ARG A 98 21.64 -2.60 -13.19
C ARG A 98 22.91 -3.44 -13.33
N GLY A 99 22.78 -4.76 -13.32
CA GLY A 99 23.80 -5.72 -13.76
C GLY A 99 23.35 -6.26 -15.13
N GLY A 100 24.27 -6.79 -15.93
CA GLY A 100 23.97 -7.34 -17.25
C GLY A 100 22.82 -8.36 -17.26
N LYS A 101 22.32 -8.71 -18.45
CA LYS A 101 21.28 -9.75 -18.61
C LYS A 101 21.68 -10.98 -17.76
N PRO A 102 20.88 -11.38 -16.76
CA PRO A 102 21.22 -12.51 -15.89
C PRO A 102 21.31 -13.78 -16.72
N ASP A 103 22.18 -14.73 -16.40
CA ASP A 103 22.27 -15.97 -17.19
C ASP A 103 20.91 -16.68 -17.27
N LEU A 104 20.52 -17.09 -18.48
CA LEU A 104 19.30 -17.87 -18.69
C LEU A 104 19.46 -19.24 -18.03
N ASN A 105 18.86 -19.41 -16.86
CA ASN A 105 18.90 -20.66 -16.12
C ASN A 105 17.48 -21.17 -15.84
N LEU A 106 17.02 -22.13 -16.64
CA LEU A 106 15.72 -22.80 -16.46
C LEU A 106 15.71 -23.81 -15.31
N LYS A 107 16.88 -24.25 -14.82
CA LYS A 107 16.98 -25.24 -13.74
C LYS A 107 16.66 -24.64 -12.37
N LEU A 108 16.94 -23.35 -12.17
CA LEU A 108 16.70 -22.67 -10.91
C LEU A 108 15.21 -22.60 -10.52
N PRO A 109 14.29 -22.14 -11.39
CA PRO A 109 12.87 -22.18 -11.05
C PRO A 109 12.34 -23.61 -10.86
N GLN A 110 12.86 -24.59 -11.61
CA GLN A 110 12.50 -26.00 -11.43
C GLN A 110 12.92 -26.51 -10.05
N PHE A 111 14.15 -26.20 -9.62
CA PHE A 111 14.63 -26.53 -8.27
C PHE A 111 13.74 -25.92 -7.19
N TYR A 112 13.30 -24.67 -7.34
CA TYR A 112 12.37 -24.07 -6.38
C TYR A 112 11.00 -24.76 -6.36
N ARG A 113 10.50 -25.24 -7.51
CA ARG A 113 9.27 -26.04 -7.58
C ARG A 113 9.40 -27.36 -6.83
N GLU A 114 10.53 -28.05 -6.99
CA GLU A 114 10.82 -29.30 -6.28
C GLU A 114 10.87 -29.12 -4.75
N GLN A 115 11.29 -27.93 -4.30
CA GLN A 115 11.32 -27.55 -2.89
C GLN A 115 10.00 -26.94 -2.37
N CYS A 116 8.92 -26.99 -3.17
CA CYS A 116 7.63 -26.36 -2.87
C CYS A 116 7.71 -24.84 -2.60
N ARG A 117 8.78 -24.18 -3.06
CA ARG A 117 9.00 -22.72 -2.94
C ARG A 117 8.42 -22.01 -4.16
N TYR A 118 7.10 -22.06 -4.28
CA TYR A 118 6.41 -21.64 -5.51
C TYR A 118 6.49 -20.14 -5.80
N ASP A 119 6.54 -19.29 -4.77
CA ASP A 119 6.70 -17.85 -4.94
C ASP A 119 8.08 -17.50 -5.52
N ASP A 120 9.13 -18.18 -5.06
CA ASP A 120 10.49 -18.02 -5.57
C ASP A 120 10.60 -18.53 -7.01
N ALA A 121 9.96 -19.67 -7.31
CA ALA A 121 9.89 -20.19 -8.67
C ALA A 121 9.18 -19.20 -9.61
N MET A 122 8.07 -18.61 -9.16
CA MET A 122 7.35 -17.57 -9.91
C MET A 122 8.21 -16.33 -10.13
N ALA A 123 8.97 -15.89 -9.13
CA ALA A 123 9.90 -14.77 -9.26
C ALA A 123 10.98 -15.03 -10.32
N GLU A 124 11.56 -16.23 -10.36
CA GLU A 124 12.55 -16.61 -11.36
C GLU A 124 11.95 -16.72 -12.78
N TYR A 125 10.76 -17.32 -12.94
CA TYR A 125 10.08 -17.32 -14.23
C TYR A 125 9.77 -15.91 -14.73
N ARG A 126 9.35 -14.99 -13.83
CA ARG A 126 9.15 -13.58 -14.20
C ARG A 126 10.44 -12.91 -14.67
N LYS A 127 11.59 -13.24 -14.08
CA LYS A 127 12.90 -12.76 -14.57
C LYS A 127 13.18 -13.30 -15.96
N ILE A 128 12.99 -14.60 -16.19
CA ILE A 128 13.19 -15.22 -17.51
C ILE A 128 12.31 -14.52 -18.56
N ILE A 129 11.02 -14.35 -18.30
CA ILE A 129 10.09 -13.66 -19.21
C ILE A 129 10.53 -12.22 -19.50
N ARG A 130 11.10 -11.53 -18.50
CA ARG A 130 11.53 -10.13 -18.62
C ARG A 130 12.79 -9.98 -19.47
N TYR A 131 13.80 -10.81 -19.22
CA TYR A 131 15.12 -10.68 -19.86
C TYR A 131 15.24 -11.52 -21.14
N TYR A 132 14.49 -12.62 -21.23
CA TYR A 132 14.46 -13.58 -22.33
C TYR A 132 13.01 -13.86 -22.76
N PRO A 133 12.28 -12.84 -23.28
CA PRO A 133 10.88 -13.00 -23.67
C PRO A 133 10.65 -14.03 -24.79
N GLU A 134 11.71 -14.42 -25.50
CA GLU A 134 11.69 -15.44 -26.56
C GLU A 134 11.78 -16.88 -26.02
N GLN A 135 12.06 -17.04 -24.73
CA GLN A 135 12.13 -18.35 -24.09
C GLN A 135 10.72 -18.79 -23.65
N VAL A 136 10.16 -19.76 -24.37
CA VAL A 136 8.78 -20.21 -24.19
C VAL A 136 8.55 -20.88 -22.83
N GLU A 137 9.55 -21.60 -22.33
CA GLU A 137 9.54 -22.33 -21.06
C GLU A 137 9.35 -21.41 -19.86
N GLY A 138 9.81 -20.16 -19.96
CA GLY A 138 9.54 -19.13 -18.95
C GLY A 138 8.05 -18.82 -18.84
N TRP A 139 7.37 -18.70 -19.98
CA TRP A 139 5.93 -18.46 -20.04
C TRP A 139 5.14 -19.70 -19.59
N ILE A 140 5.50 -20.89 -20.07
CA ILE A 140 4.86 -22.16 -19.72
C ILE A 140 4.97 -22.40 -18.22
N GLY A 141 6.17 -22.34 -17.64
CA GLY A 141 6.38 -22.60 -16.22
C GLY A 141 5.62 -21.63 -15.30
N ALA A 142 5.54 -20.35 -15.67
CA ALA A 142 4.72 -19.38 -14.94
C ALA A 142 3.22 -19.66 -15.04
N MET A 143 2.71 -20.03 -16.24
CA MET A 143 1.30 -20.39 -16.41
C MET A 143 0.93 -21.64 -15.60
N GLU A 144 1.79 -22.66 -15.60
CA GLU A 144 1.57 -23.87 -14.81
C GLU A 144 1.42 -23.57 -13.32
N LEU A 145 2.28 -22.70 -12.77
CA LEU A 145 2.18 -22.28 -11.37
C LEU A 145 0.89 -21.52 -11.10
N LEU A 146 0.51 -20.58 -11.97
CA LEU A 146 -0.73 -19.81 -11.83
C LEU A 146 -1.96 -20.72 -11.81
N VAL A 147 -2.01 -21.70 -12.71
CA VAL A 147 -3.17 -22.60 -12.80
C VAL A 147 -3.18 -23.64 -11.68
N LYS A 148 -2.07 -24.36 -11.46
CA LYS A 148 -2.07 -25.55 -10.61
C LYS A 148 -1.79 -25.28 -9.13
N ILE A 149 -1.09 -24.18 -8.82
CA ILE A 149 -0.63 -23.89 -7.46
C ILE A 149 -1.36 -22.68 -6.88
N PHE A 150 -1.47 -21.60 -7.65
CA PHE A 150 -2.09 -20.36 -7.18
C PHE A 150 -3.60 -20.29 -7.43
N ASP A 151 -4.16 -21.22 -8.22
CA ASP A 151 -5.58 -21.24 -8.59
C ASP A 151 -6.06 -19.91 -9.24
N GLU A 152 -5.21 -19.33 -10.09
CA GLU A 152 -5.45 -18.08 -10.81
C GLU A 152 -5.50 -18.30 -12.34
N PRO A 153 -6.48 -19.04 -12.87
CA PRO A 153 -6.56 -19.35 -14.30
C PRO A 153 -6.73 -18.10 -15.18
N GLU A 154 -7.39 -17.05 -14.68
CA GLU A 154 -7.53 -15.79 -15.40
C GLU A 154 -6.20 -15.03 -15.53
N ALA A 155 -5.34 -15.11 -14.51
CA ALA A 155 -3.99 -14.55 -14.58
C ALA A 155 -3.14 -15.33 -15.59
N ALA A 156 -3.25 -16.66 -15.60
CA ALA A 156 -2.59 -17.52 -16.58
C ALA A 156 -3.05 -17.22 -18.01
N ARG A 157 -4.36 -17.02 -18.24
CA ARG A 157 -4.91 -16.64 -19.55
C ARG A 157 -4.33 -15.32 -20.06
N LYS A 158 -4.29 -14.29 -19.20
CA LYS A 158 -3.66 -13.00 -19.55
C LYS A 158 -2.18 -13.17 -19.89
N LEU A 159 -1.49 -14.06 -19.16
CA LEU A 159 -0.08 -14.36 -19.40
C LEU A 159 0.13 -15.08 -20.73
N TYR A 160 -0.72 -16.07 -21.06
CA TYR A 160 -0.76 -16.75 -22.34
C TYR A 160 -0.90 -15.78 -23.52
N GLU A 161 -1.91 -14.90 -23.45
CA GLU A 161 -2.15 -13.91 -24.51
C GLU A 161 -0.95 -12.96 -24.71
N LYS A 162 -0.31 -12.56 -23.60
CA LYS A 162 0.89 -11.73 -23.62
C LYS A 162 2.07 -12.49 -24.24
N GLY A 163 2.28 -13.75 -23.86
CA GLY A 163 3.31 -14.62 -24.40
C GLY A 163 3.16 -14.79 -25.90
N ARG A 164 1.95 -15.11 -26.38
CA ARG A 164 1.63 -15.26 -27.81
C ARG A 164 1.96 -14.01 -28.63
N ARG A 165 1.69 -12.81 -28.11
CA ARG A 165 2.03 -11.54 -28.78
C ARG A 165 3.54 -11.31 -28.84
N LYS A 166 4.29 -11.70 -27.79
CA LYS A 166 5.74 -11.54 -27.72
C LYS A 166 6.48 -12.55 -28.59
N LEU A 167 5.98 -13.78 -28.64
CA LEU A 167 6.53 -14.89 -29.43
C LEU A 167 6.06 -14.89 -30.89
N ARG A 168 5.34 -13.85 -31.35
CA ARG A 168 4.75 -13.80 -32.72
C ARG A 168 5.72 -14.06 -33.87
N HIS A 169 7.01 -13.87 -33.64
CA HIS A 169 8.07 -14.07 -34.64
C HIS A 169 8.66 -15.49 -34.63
N ARG A 170 8.28 -16.33 -33.66
CA ARG A 170 8.70 -17.73 -33.52
C ARG A 170 7.46 -18.64 -33.50
N PRO A 171 6.97 -19.08 -34.68
CA PRO A 171 5.75 -19.87 -34.76
C PRO A 171 5.83 -21.17 -33.95
N GLU A 172 6.97 -21.86 -33.98
CA GLU A 172 7.23 -23.06 -33.17
C GLU A 172 7.00 -22.80 -31.67
N ALA A 173 7.46 -21.66 -31.15
CA ALA A 173 7.28 -21.29 -29.75
C ALA A 173 5.83 -20.94 -29.41
N ILE A 174 5.06 -20.43 -30.38
CA ILE A 174 3.62 -20.20 -30.19
C ILE A 174 2.86 -21.52 -30.13
N GLU A 175 3.23 -22.49 -30.98
CA GLU A 175 2.64 -23.82 -30.99
C GLU A 175 2.89 -24.54 -29.67
N GLU A 176 4.13 -24.51 -29.17
CA GLU A 176 4.48 -25.08 -27.87
C GLU A 176 3.70 -24.40 -26.72
N LEU A 177 3.62 -23.07 -26.73
CA LEU A 177 2.84 -22.32 -25.74
C LEU A 177 1.34 -22.66 -25.81
N ALA A 178 0.80 -22.83 -27.01
CA ALA A 178 -0.60 -23.19 -27.23
C ALA A 178 -0.91 -24.61 -26.74
N ALA A 179 -0.06 -25.59 -27.08
CA ALA A 179 -0.20 -26.95 -26.61
C ALA A 179 -0.14 -27.02 -25.07
N ALA A 180 0.78 -26.27 -24.45
CA ALA A 180 0.84 -26.17 -22.99
C ALA A 180 -0.43 -25.55 -22.38
N TRP A 181 -0.97 -24.49 -22.98
CA TRP A 181 -2.21 -23.86 -22.53
C TRP A 181 -3.42 -24.80 -22.65
N GLU A 182 -3.58 -25.50 -23.77
CA GLU A 182 -4.66 -26.48 -23.97
C GLU A 182 -4.58 -27.59 -22.92
N ASN A 183 -3.39 -28.14 -22.69
CA ASN A 183 -3.18 -29.13 -21.64
C ASN A 183 -3.57 -28.60 -20.25
N LEU A 184 -3.28 -27.34 -19.93
CA LEU A 184 -3.65 -26.73 -18.66
C LEU A 184 -5.17 -26.57 -18.50
N VAL A 185 -5.87 -26.10 -19.54
CA VAL A 185 -7.33 -25.86 -19.49
C VAL A 185 -8.11 -27.17 -19.43
N HIS A 186 -7.68 -28.19 -20.16
CA HIS A 186 -8.38 -29.48 -20.16
C HIS A 186 -8.30 -30.21 -18.81
N HIS A 187 -7.24 -30.00 -18.02
CA HIS A 187 -7.10 -30.61 -16.71
C HIS A 187 -7.81 -29.85 -15.58
N THR A 188 -8.22 -28.60 -15.78
CA THR A 188 -8.96 -27.83 -14.76
C THR A 188 -10.48 -27.88 -14.92
N GLY A 189 -10.98 -28.47 -16.01
CA GLY A 189 -12.41 -28.56 -16.33
C GLY A 189 -13.09 -29.92 -16.02
N SER A 190 -12.39 -30.87 -15.38
CA SER A 190 -12.90 -32.20 -15.00
C SER A 190 -13.11 -32.33 -13.50
#